data_AF-A0A0S8EZV3-F1
#
_entry.id   AF-A0A0S8EZV3-F1
#
_cell.length_a   1.000
_cell.length_b   1.000
_cell.length_c   1.000
_cell.angle_alpha   90.00
_cell.angle_beta   90.00
_cell.angle_gamma   90.00
#
_symmetry.space_group_name_H-M   'P 1'
#
loop_
_entity.id
_entity.type
_entity.pdbx_description
1 polymer ?
#
loop_
_entity_poly.entity_id
_entity_poly.type
_entity_poly.pdbx_seq_one_letter_code
_entity_poly.pdbx_strand_id
1 'polypeptide(L)'
;MRVAFAILLALQVFLAVWGVADQWTRGHNGWNGAAYQNAARNTLRWDVLFPLQYETANVPPKKEQLYTHAPLGLHLNNVVSMALFGDREVSIRLVAGFWSVAALSMLFAVVRRLWDDAHALVASAVYVALPINAIYTNMANHSAGFIFWSLLTLLLYLRAPRGSPWSRGKFLLFLTAFAITATWDWPAYYVAACIAIHWAWTLTRSESAGTLGQLLAFCASVLLVFAGHFVLVEAMTGNLDELTGTFNARRALSWARFRTHLLVVPELMFTAPVLGLCAVWLGAWAARATKGLGRGRDLIPLAFLVAGLIHYWTFRWSAIVHSYWAWPMLPGVAIIVAVSLFTAGRWIRPRAGLAASFSVLLLVAPLAVRVAEIVPEGRRVGGSMWFFTPVRGAMSFALRSESKHGPIGKPVCSSTRA
;
A
#
# COMPACT_ATOMS: atom_id res chain seq x y z
N MET A 1 15.57 -22.76 -8.67
CA MET A 1 15.23 -21.76 -7.62
C MET A 1 15.77 -20.37 -7.94
N ARG A 2 17.11 -20.18 -7.91
CA ARG A 2 17.75 -18.87 -8.15
C ARG A 2 17.36 -18.23 -9.49
N VAL A 3 17.40 -19.01 -10.58
CA VAL A 3 17.00 -18.54 -11.93
C VAL A 3 15.53 -18.10 -11.95
N ALA A 4 14.62 -18.89 -11.38
CA ALA A 4 13.20 -18.55 -11.34
C ALA A 4 12.94 -17.24 -10.57
N PHE A 5 13.60 -17.05 -9.41
CA PHE A 5 13.47 -15.80 -8.67
C PHE A 5 14.12 -14.62 -9.44
N ALA A 6 15.25 -14.83 -10.12
CA ALA A 6 15.87 -13.80 -10.95
C ALA A 6 14.95 -13.34 -12.09
N ILE A 7 14.19 -14.26 -12.71
CA ILE A 7 13.17 -13.92 -13.71
C ILE A 7 12.06 -13.04 -13.09
N LEU A 8 11.53 -13.42 -11.92
CA LEU A 8 10.52 -12.63 -11.23
C LEU A 8 11.03 -11.23 -10.83
N LEU A 9 12.29 -11.16 -10.39
CA LEU A 9 12.95 -9.91 -10.07
C LEU A 9 13.14 -9.04 -11.32
N ALA A 10 13.57 -9.62 -12.43
CA ALA A 10 13.72 -8.93 -13.70
C ALA A 10 12.37 -8.39 -14.21
N LEU A 11 11.29 -9.16 -14.07
CA LEU A 11 9.93 -8.70 -14.38
C LEU A 11 9.51 -7.53 -13.49
N GLN A 12 9.77 -7.58 -12.18
CA GLN A 12 9.48 -6.46 -11.28
C GLN A 12 10.29 -5.22 -11.62
N VAL A 13 11.58 -5.37 -11.94
CA VAL A 13 12.45 -4.28 -12.39
C VAL A 13 11.90 -3.68 -13.68
N PHE A 14 11.53 -4.52 -14.66
CA PHE A 14 10.93 -4.07 -15.90
C PHE A 14 9.65 -3.25 -15.64
N LEU A 15 8.73 -3.74 -14.80
CA LEU A 15 7.52 -3.00 -14.43
C LEU A 15 7.85 -1.69 -13.69
N ALA A 16 8.89 -1.67 -12.86
CA ALA A 16 9.33 -0.49 -12.12
C ALA A 16 9.96 0.58 -13.03
N VAL A 17 10.69 0.18 -14.08
CA VAL A 17 11.35 1.12 -15.00
C VAL A 17 10.53 1.43 -16.25
N TRP A 18 9.44 0.70 -16.51
CA TRP A 18 8.56 0.97 -17.65
C TRP A 18 7.95 2.37 -17.52
N GLY A 19 8.35 3.24 -18.46
CA GLY A 19 7.86 4.60 -18.54
C GLY A 19 8.45 5.44 -17.43
N VAL A 20 9.63 5.11 -16.90
CA VAL A 20 10.24 5.85 -15.79
C VAL A 20 10.53 7.32 -16.14
N ALA A 21 10.72 7.62 -17.42
CA ALA A 21 11.00 8.96 -17.95
C ALA A 21 9.78 9.62 -18.62
N ASP A 22 8.61 8.97 -18.64
CA ASP A 22 7.42 9.56 -19.25
C ASP A 22 6.99 10.82 -18.48
N GLN A 23 6.51 11.84 -19.17
CA GLN A 23 6.00 13.04 -18.50
C GLN A 23 4.85 12.70 -17.54
N TRP A 24 4.63 13.58 -16.55
CA TRP A 24 3.44 13.49 -15.72
C TRP A 24 2.20 13.77 -16.56
N THR A 25 1.46 12.73 -16.89
CA THR A 25 0.21 12.83 -17.62
C THR A 25 -0.98 12.70 -16.67
N ARG A 26 -2.10 12.14 -17.13
CA ARG A 26 -3.32 11.97 -16.35
C ARG A 26 -3.22 10.78 -15.37
N GLY A 27 -4.19 10.71 -14.46
CA GLY A 27 -4.37 9.60 -13.54
C GLY A 27 -3.49 9.68 -12.29
N HIS A 28 -3.54 8.64 -11.48
CA HIS A 28 -2.84 8.58 -10.20
C HIS A 28 -1.33 8.73 -10.31
N ASN A 29 -0.72 8.09 -11.31
CA ASN A 29 0.73 8.15 -11.51
C ASN A 29 1.17 9.57 -11.86
N GLY A 30 0.43 10.24 -12.76
CA GLY A 30 0.70 11.63 -13.10
C GLY A 30 0.43 12.61 -11.97
N TRP A 31 -0.74 12.50 -11.31
CA TRP A 31 -1.11 13.40 -10.20
C TRP A 31 -0.18 13.24 -9.00
N ASN A 32 0.02 12.01 -8.50
CA ASN A 32 0.94 11.76 -7.38
C ASN A 32 2.38 12.13 -7.76
N GLY A 33 2.82 11.71 -8.95
CA GLY A 33 4.17 11.99 -9.44
C GLY A 33 4.47 13.48 -9.47
N ALA A 34 3.59 14.28 -10.08
CA ALA A 34 3.73 15.73 -10.11
C ALA A 34 3.68 16.36 -8.72
N ALA A 35 2.74 15.93 -7.86
CA ALA A 35 2.61 16.46 -6.50
C ALA A 35 3.85 16.19 -5.65
N TYR A 36 4.39 14.97 -5.67
CA TYR A 36 5.59 14.61 -4.91
C TYR A 36 6.87 15.13 -5.55
N GLN A 37 6.94 15.30 -6.87
CA GLN A 37 8.04 16.01 -7.52
C GLN A 37 8.07 17.47 -7.08
N ASN A 38 6.94 18.17 -7.18
CA ASN A 38 6.85 19.57 -6.78
C ASN A 38 7.15 19.74 -5.29
N ALA A 39 6.68 18.83 -4.44
CA ALA A 39 7.04 18.83 -3.03
C ALA A 39 8.55 18.71 -2.80
N ALA A 40 9.24 17.78 -3.45
CA ALA A 40 10.68 17.62 -3.32
C ALA A 40 11.44 18.86 -3.84
N ARG A 41 11.00 19.42 -4.97
CA ARG A 41 11.55 20.67 -5.55
C ARG A 41 11.43 21.82 -4.56
N ASN A 42 10.25 21.98 -3.96
CA ASN A 42 9.97 23.07 -3.04
C ASN A 42 10.75 22.92 -1.72
N THR A 43 10.95 21.70 -1.23
CA THR A 43 11.84 21.46 -0.08
C THR A 43 13.27 21.91 -0.37
N LEU A 44 13.82 21.56 -1.53
CA LEU A 44 15.16 21.99 -1.91
C LEU A 44 15.24 23.51 -2.17
N ARG A 45 14.16 24.10 -2.68
CA ARG A 45 14.08 25.55 -2.98
C ARG A 45 13.97 26.42 -1.73
N TRP A 46 13.16 26.00 -0.76
CA TRP A 46 12.75 26.82 0.39
C TRP A 46 13.26 26.30 1.73
N ASP A 47 14.03 25.22 1.74
CA ASP A 47 14.56 24.56 2.95
C ASP A 47 13.46 24.19 3.96
N VAL A 48 12.37 23.60 3.47
CA VAL A 48 11.21 23.17 4.28
C VAL A 48 11.16 21.66 4.45
N LEU A 49 10.95 21.20 5.69
CA LEU A 49 10.94 19.76 6.03
C LEU A 49 9.71 19.01 5.49
N PHE A 50 8.53 19.65 5.54
CA PHE A 50 7.29 19.02 5.13
C PHE A 50 7.03 19.21 3.62
N PRO A 51 6.39 18.23 2.96
CA PRO A 51 6.09 18.32 1.53
C PRO A 51 5.25 19.56 1.20
N LEU A 52 5.60 20.27 0.12
CA LEU A 52 4.79 21.38 -0.40
C LEU A 52 4.30 21.05 -1.81
N GLN A 53 3.16 20.36 -1.90
CA GLN A 53 2.72 19.68 -3.13
C GLN A 53 2.22 20.64 -4.23
N TYR A 54 1.56 21.74 -3.87
CA TYR A 54 0.78 22.54 -4.83
C TYR A 54 1.30 23.97 -5.06
N GLU A 55 2.26 24.43 -4.27
CA GLU A 55 2.80 25.79 -4.42
C GLU A 55 3.73 25.87 -5.62
N THR A 56 3.56 26.92 -6.42
CA THR A 56 4.37 27.20 -7.63
C THR A 56 4.83 28.66 -7.69
N ALA A 57 4.44 29.48 -6.72
CA ALA A 57 4.80 30.88 -6.64
C ALA A 57 6.30 31.08 -6.39
N ASN A 58 6.77 32.29 -6.67
CA ASN A 58 8.14 32.73 -6.43
C ASN A 58 8.33 33.41 -5.08
N VAL A 59 7.42 33.16 -4.13
CA VAL A 59 7.49 33.68 -2.76
C VAL A 59 7.60 32.52 -1.77
N PRO A 60 8.24 32.74 -0.61
CA PRO A 60 8.30 31.73 0.44
C PRO A 60 6.89 31.23 0.81
N PRO A 61 6.72 29.92 1.02
CA PRO A 61 5.43 29.35 1.37
C PRO A 61 5.02 29.77 2.78
N LYS A 62 3.71 29.88 2.99
CA LYS A 62 3.16 29.96 4.33
C LYS A 62 3.14 28.57 4.98
N LYS A 63 3.24 28.53 6.31
CA LYS A 63 3.30 27.28 7.07
C LYS A 63 2.07 26.41 6.87
N GLU A 64 0.90 27.03 6.66
CA GLU A 64 -0.39 26.34 6.50
C GLU A 64 -0.51 25.63 5.15
N GLN A 65 0.42 25.87 4.21
CA GLN A 65 0.44 25.22 2.90
C GLN A 65 1.22 23.89 2.90
N LEU A 66 1.96 23.62 3.98
CA LEU A 66 2.75 22.39 4.11
C LEU A 66 1.83 21.18 4.28
N TYR A 67 2.09 20.12 3.54
CA TYR A 67 1.33 18.87 3.58
C TYR A 67 1.78 18.03 4.78
N THR A 68 1.03 18.08 5.86
CA THR A 68 1.44 17.51 7.17
C THR A 68 0.86 16.14 7.48
N HIS A 69 -0.14 15.70 6.71
CA HIS A 69 -0.96 14.55 7.05
C HIS A 69 -0.46 13.19 6.53
N ALA A 70 0.75 13.15 5.96
CA ALA A 70 1.44 11.88 5.70
C ALA A 70 2.81 11.84 6.39
N PRO A 71 3.27 10.63 6.75
CA PRO A 71 4.63 10.43 7.23
C PRO A 71 5.70 10.84 6.19
N LEU A 72 6.87 11.28 6.68
CA LEU A 72 7.90 11.95 5.88
C LEU A 72 8.79 11.03 5.04
N GLY A 73 8.77 9.72 5.26
CA GLY A 73 9.72 8.74 4.71
C GLY A 73 9.81 8.77 3.19
N LEU A 74 8.67 8.71 2.48
CA LEU A 74 8.62 8.85 1.02
C LEU A 74 9.21 10.19 0.56
N HIS A 75 8.78 11.28 1.22
CA HIS A 75 9.17 12.62 0.82
C HIS A 75 10.68 12.84 0.96
N LEU A 76 11.28 12.45 2.08
CA LEU A 76 12.73 12.58 2.29
C LEU A 76 13.53 11.76 1.28
N ASN A 77 13.05 10.56 0.91
CA ASN A 77 13.69 9.76 -0.14
C ASN A 77 13.60 10.46 -1.52
N ASN A 78 12.46 11.08 -1.83
CA ASN A 78 12.27 11.85 -3.05
C ASN A 78 13.15 13.11 -3.08
N VAL A 79 13.31 13.82 -1.96
CA VAL A 79 14.20 14.98 -1.83
C VAL A 79 15.65 14.58 -2.09
N VAL A 80 16.13 13.51 -1.45
CA VAL A 80 17.49 12.99 -1.68
C VAL A 80 17.68 12.60 -3.14
N SER A 81 16.72 11.88 -3.73
CA SER A 81 16.79 11.47 -5.13
C SER A 81 16.82 12.66 -6.08
N MET A 82 15.99 13.68 -5.85
CA MET A 82 15.98 14.90 -6.65
C MET A 82 17.27 15.70 -6.50
N ALA A 83 17.84 15.79 -5.29
CA ALA A 83 19.12 16.46 -5.09
C ALA A 83 20.26 15.78 -5.86
N LEU A 84 20.26 14.44 -5.91
CA LEU A 84 21.30 13.65 -6.58
C LEU A 84 21.12 13.59 -8.11
N PHE A 85 19.88 13.48 -8.58
CA PHE A 85 19.59 13.21 -9.99
C PHE A 85 18.96 14.40 -10.71
N GLY A 86 18.68 15.51 -10.04
CA GLY A 86 18.03 16.69 -10.60
C GLY A 86 16.50 16.60 -10.65
N ASP A 87 15.88 17.69 -11.08
CA ASP A 87 14.43 17.85 -11.16
C ASP A 87 13.86 17.27 -12.46
N ARG A 88 13.56 15.97 -12.43
CA ARG A 88 13.02 15.19 -13.55
C ARG A 88 12.18 14.03 -13.04
N GLU A 89 11.28 13.52 -13.88
CA GLU A 89 10.31 12.47 -13.52
C GLU A 89 10.99 11.20 -13.01
N VAL A 90 12.10 10.83 -13.64
CA VAL A 90 12.90 9.65 -13.28
C VAL A 90 13.40 9.73 -11.83
N SER A 91 13.73 10.92 -11.31
CA SER A 91 14.20 11.10 -9.93
C SER A 91 13.16 10.65 -8.91
N ILE A 92 11.87 10.86 -9.21
CA ILE A 92 10.77 10.49 -8.32
C ILE A 92 10.33 9.04 -8.55
N ARG A 93 10.21 8.60 -9.81
CA ARG A 93 9.80 7.21 -10.11
C ARG A 93 10.84 6.18 -9.67
N LEU A 94 12.14 6.51 -9.69
CA LEU A 94 13.19 5.60 -9.23
C LEU A 94 13.06 5.27 -7.74
N VAL A 95 12.60 6.20 -6.90
CA VAL A 95 12.37 5.94 -5.47
C VAL A 95 11.28 4.88 -5.30
N ALA A 96 10.12 5.09 -5.94
CA ALA A 96 9.02 4.13 -5.90
C ALA A 96 9.44 2.76 -6.48
N GLY A 97 10.09 2.76 -7.63
CA GLY A 97 10.58 1.55 -8.29
C GLY A 97 11.60 0.78 -7.45
N PHE A 98 12.58 1.47 -6.86
CA PHE A 98 13.56 0.88 -5.96
C PHE A 98 12.89 0.17 -4.78
N TRP A 99 12.02 0.88 -4.05
CA TRP A 99 11.35 0.31 -2.89
C TRP A 99 10.39 -0.81 -3.27
N SER A 100 9.81 -0.78 -4.47
CA SER A 100 8.97 -1.86 -4.98
C SER A 100 9.76 -3.14 -5.27
N VAL A 101 10.94 -3.03 -5.89
CA VAL A 101 11.87 -4.16 -6.09
C VAL A 101 12.41 -4.69 -4.75
N ALA A 102 12.75 -3.78 -3.83
CA ALA A 102 13.17 -4.14 -2.49
C ALA A 102 12.07 -4.90 -1.73
N ALA A 103 10.82 -4.41 -1.79
CA ALA A 103 9.66 -5.05 -1.18
C ALA A 103 9.45 -6.49 -1.68
N LEU A 104 9.55 -6.74 -2.99
CA LEU A 104 9.50 -8.09 -3.56
C LEU A 104 10.63 -8.99 -3.02
N SER A 105 11.84 -8.44 -2.95
CA SER A 105 13.02 -9.16 -2.44
C SER A 105 12.86 -9.53 -0.97
N MET A 106 12.33 -8.61 -0.16
CA MET A 106 12.04 -8.86 1.24
C MET A 106 10.89 -9.86 1.40
N LEU A 107 9.84 -9.80 0.57
CA LEU A 107 8.76 -10.78 0.56
C LEU A 107 9.33 -12.19 0.31
N PHE A 108 10.15 -12.34 -0.74
CA PHE A 108 10.81 -13.62 -1.04
C PHE A 108 11.64 -14.11 0.15
N ALA A 109 12.46 -13.25 0.74
CA ALA A 109 13.31 -13.61 1.89
C ALA A 109 12.49 -14.06 3.11
N VAL A 110 11.41 -13.34 3.43
CA VAL A 110 10.51 -13.65 4.54
C VAL A 110 9.79 -14.97 4.32
N VAL A 111 9.18 -15.16 3.15
CA VAL A 111 8.41 -16.37 2.86
C VAL A 111 9.34 -17.58 2.79
N ARG A 112 10.51 -17.44 2.16
CA ARG A 112 11.53 -18.51 2.13
C ARG A 112 11.94 -18.93 3.53
N ARG A 113 12.10 -17.97 4.44
CA ARG A 113 12.56 -18.24 5.80
C ARG A 113 11.50 -18.94 6.65
N LEU A 114 10.22 -18.67 6.43
CA LEU A 114 9.12 -19.12 7.31
C LEU A 114 8.27 -20.26 6.73
N TRP A 115 8.33 -20.47 5.42
CA TRP A 115 7.72 -21.59 4.72
C TRP A 115 8.80 -22.43 4.05
N ASP A 116 9.13 -22.13 2.80
CA ASP A 116 10.19 -22.76 2.01
C ASP A 116 10.39 -21.97 0.71
N ASP A 117 11.36 -22.41 -0.09
CA ASP A 117 11.70 -21.85 -1.40
C ASP A 117 10.53 -21.83 -2.40
N ALA A 118 9.69 -22.87 -2.40
CA ALA A 118 8.61 -23.02 -3.37
C ALA A 118 7.45 -22.06 -3.08
N HIS A 119 7.07 -21.92 -1.81
CA HIS A 119 6.10 -20.90 -1.38
C HIS A 119 6.62 -19.49 -1.67
N ALA A 120 7.92 -19.24 -1.48
CA ALA A 120 8.53 -17.94 -1.77
C ALA A 120 8.41 -17.58 -3.25
N LEU A 121 8.72 -18.51 -4.17
CA LEU A 121 8.54 -18.27 -5.60
C LEU A 121 7.09 -17.99 -5.98
N VAL A 122 6.15 -18.81 -5.49
CA VAL A 122 4.74 -18.65 -5.83
C VAL A 122 4.18 -17.35 -5.25
N ALA A 123 4.54 -16.99 -4.01
CA ALA A 123 4.15 -15.71 -3.41
C ALA A 123 4.74 -14.52 -4.20
N SER A 124 6.01 -14.59 -4.58
CA SER A 124 6.64 -13.57 -5.43
C SER A 124 5.95 -13.47 -6.81
N ALA A 125 5.63 -14.60 -7.44
CA ALA A 125 4.95 -14.61 -8.74
C ALA A 125 3.56 -13.97 -8.64
N VAL A 126 2.78 -14.32 -7.61
CA VAL A 126 1.47 -13.71 -7.35
C VAL A 126 1.63 -12.21 -7.06
N TYR A 127 2.58 -11.80 -6.22
CA TYR A 127 2.82 -10.40 -5.91
C TYR A 127 3.13 -9.57 -7.17
N VAL A 128 4.02 -10.07 -8.03
CA VAL A 128 4.38 -9.41 -9.29
C VAL A 128 3.17 -9.32 -10.21
N ALA A 129 2.41 -10.41 -10.33
CA ALA A 129 1.27 -10.52 -11.23
C ALA A 129 0.05 -9.72 -10.76
N LEU A 130 -0.15 -9.44 -9.47
CA LEU A 130 -1.35 -8.74 -9.03
C LEU A 130 -1.51 -7.37 -9.74
N PRO A 131 -2.66 -7.08 -10.37
CA PRO A 131 -2.87 -5.84 -11.15
C PRO A 131 -2.48 -4.57 -10.39
N ILE A 132 -2.79 -4.49 -9.09
CA ILE A 132 -2.40 -3.36 -8.25
C ILE A 132 -0.87 -3.15 -8.20
N ASN A 133 -0.06 -4.21 -8.11
CA ASN A 133 1.40 -4.06 -8.19
C ASN A 133 1.82 -3.67 -9.61
N ALA A 134 1.35 -4.40 -10.61
CA ALA A 134 1.79 -4.23 -11.99
C ALA A 134 1.42 -2.86 -12.59
N ILE A 135 0.32 -2.25 -12.17
CA ILE A 135 -0.11 -0.92 -12.61
C ILE A 135 0.67 0.18 -11.87
N TYR A 136 0.87 0.02 -10.57
CA TYR A 136 1.31 1.14 -9.73
C TYR A 136 2.76 1.07 -9.25
N THR A 137 3.52 -0.01 -9.49
CA THR A 137 4.87 -0.23 -8.93
C THR A 137 5.85 0.95 -8.99
N ASN A 138 5.73 1.85 -9.97
CA ASN A 138 6.59 3.04 -10.12
C ASN A 138 5.89 4.38 -9.81
N MET A 139 4.69 4.32 -9.25
CA MET A 139 3.96 5.50 -8.79
C MET A 139 4.52 5.96 -7.45
N ALA A 140 4.83 7.25 -7.35
CA ALA A 140 5.23 7.87 -6.09
C ALA A 140 4.14 7.74 -5.05
N ASN A 141 4.30 6.81 -4.12
CA ASN A 141 3.40 6.63 -3.00
C ASN A 141 4.12 5.99 -1.81
N HIS A 142 3.40 5.96 -0.68
CA HIS A 142 3.94 5.53 0.60
C HIS A 142 4.07 4.00 0.73
N SER A 143 3.42 3.23 -0.15
CA SER A 143 3.14 1.81 0.08
C SER A 143 4.34 0.89 -0.08
N ALA A 144 5.21 1.12 -1.07
CA ALA A 144 6.31 0.20 -1.36
C ALA A 144 7.37 0.15 -0.24
N GLY A 145 7.79 1.33 0.24
CA GLY A 145 8.72 1.42 1.38
C GLY A 145 8.09 0.90 2.67
N PHE A 146 6.82 1.23 2.93
CA PHE A 146 6.05 0.65 4.04
C PHE A 146 6.07 -0.89 4.02
N ILE A 147 5.82 -1.52 2.86
CA ILE A 147 5.81 -2.98 2.73
C ILE A 147 7.17 -3.58 3.07
N PHE A 148 8.24 -3.04 2.50
CA PHE A 148 9.60 -3.53 2.76
C PHE A 148 9.92 -3.50 4.26
N TRP A 149 9.77 -2.33 4.88
CA TRP A 149 10.14 -2.13 6.28
C TRP A 149 9.20 -2.89 7.24
N SER A 150 7.91 -3.03 6.89
CA SER A 150 6.96 -3.87 7.65
C SER A 150 7.34 -5.35 7.61
N LEU A 151 7.70 -5.87 6.43
CA LEU A 151 8.16 -7.26 6.29
C LEU A 151 9.43 -7.50 7.10
N LEU A 152 10.40 -6.58 7.06
CA LEU A 152 11.60 -6.68 7.87
C LEU A 152 11.29 -6.64 9.37
N THR A 153 10.44 -5.70 9.81
CA THR A 153 9.97 -5.58 11.20
C THR A 153 9.34 -6.88 11.69
N LEU A 154 8.40 -7.44 10.91
CA LEU A 154 7.74 -8.71 11.22
C LEU A 154 8.72 -9.90 11.21
N LEU A 155 9.69 -9.93 10.30
CA LEU A 155 10.72 -10.97 10.26
C LEU A 155 11.60 -10.93 11.50
N LEU A 156 12.06 -9.75 11.90
CA LEU A 156 12.86 -9.57 13.11
C LEU A 156 12.07 -10.03 14.33
N TYR A 157 10.81 -9.62 14.44
CA TYR A 157 9.90 -10.06 15.50
C TYR A 157 9.73 -11.58 15.55
N LEU A 158 9.42 -12.22 14.42
CA LEU A 158 9.19 -13.67 14.38
C LEU A 158 10.48 -14.51 14.55
N ARG A 159 11.66 -13.90 14.36
CA ARG A 159 12.96 -14.53 14.62
C ARG A 159 13.46 -14.35 16.06
N ALA A 160 12.71 -13.64 16.90
CA ALA A 160 13.02 -13.51 18.30
C ALA A 160 13.24 -14.88 18.97
N PRO A 161 14.25 -15.03 19.84
CA PRO A 161 14.39 -16.21 20.68
C PRO A 161 13.09 -16.46 21.45
N ARG A 162 12.55 -17.68 21.34
CA ARG A 162 11.37 -18.09 22.12
C ARG A 162 11.82 -18.47 23.52
N GLY A 163 11.16 -17.94 24.54
CA GLY A 163 11.47 -18.24 25.95
C GLY A 163 12.70 -17.53 26.50
N SER A 164 13.29 -16.58 25.76
CA SER A 164 14.46 -15.80 26.18
C SER A 164 14.27 -14.32 25.84
N PRO A 165 14.73 -13.38 26.70
CA PRO A 165 14.73 -11.96 26.35
C PRO A 165 15.58 -11.69 25.11
N TRP A 166 15.18 -10.70 24.31
CA TRP A 166 16.02 -10.25 23.20
C TRP A 166 17.34 -9.67 23.72
N SER A 167 18.44 -9.97 23.03
CA SER A 167 19.67 -9.18 23.16
C SER A 167 19.42 -7.73 22.76
N ARG A 168 20.03 -6.77 23.48
CA ARG A 168 19.87 -5.32 23.27
C ARG A 168 19.98 -4.91 21.79
N GLY A 169 21.00 -5.38 21.07
CA GLY A 169 21.23 -5.02 19.67
C GLY A 169 20.11 -5.49 18.72
N LYS A 170 19.63 -6.72 18.87
CA LYS A 170 18.50 -7.24 18.06
C LYS A 170 17.21 -6.48 18.35
N PHE A 171 16.96 -6.15 19.63
CA PHE A 171 15.77 -5.42 20.01
C PHE A 171 15.81 -3.99 19.46
N LEU A 172 16.95 -3.31 19.58
CA LEU A 172 17.14 -1.99 18.99
C LEU A 172 16.94 -2.01 17.47
N LEU A 173 17.50 -3.00 16.76
CA LEU A 173 17.29 -3.17 15.32
C LEU A 173 15.79 -3.32 14.97
N PHE A 174 15.04 -4.08 15.77
CA PHE A 174 13.59 -4.22 15.59
C PHE A 174 12.84 -2.90 15.82
N LEU A 175 13.17 -2.16 16.89
CA LEU A 175 12.58 -0.85 17.16
C LEU A 175 12.89 0.16 16.05
N THR A 176 14.14 0.19 15.57
CA THR A 176 14.56 1.07 14.46
C THR A 176 13.86 0.70 13.16
N ALA A 177 13.78 -0.59 12.82
CA ALA A 177 13.04 -1.03 11.63
C ALA A 177 11.57 -0.63 11.70
N PHE A 178 10.93 -0.76 12.87
CA PHE A 178 9.56 -0.28 13.06
C PHE A 178 9.46 1.25 12.93
N ALA A 179 10.34 2.01 13.58
CA ALA A 179 10.33 3.46 13.51
C ALA A 179 10.42 3.94 12.05
N ILE A 180 11.31 3.34 11.25
CA ILE A 180 11.40 3.63 9.81
C ILE A 180 10.09 3.21 9.10
N THR A 181 9.53 2.05 9.42
CA THR A 181 8.24 1.62 8.84
C THR A 181 7.14 2.67 9.06
N ALA A 182 7.05 3.21 10.27
CA ALA A 182 6.07 4.22 10.66
C ALA A 182 6.31 5.59 10.00
N THR A 183 7.55 5.91 9.61
CA THR A 183 7.80 7.10 8.80
C THR A 183 7.37 6.94 7.35
N TRP A 184 7.04 5.74 6.86
CA TRP A 184 6.55 5.57 5.49
C TRP A 184 5.06 5.76 5.37
N ASP A 185 4.25 5.08 6.18
CA ASP A 185 2.79 5.06 6.01
C ASP A 185 2.04 4.71 7.31
N TRP A 186 0.80 5.19 7.44
CA TRP A 186 -0.07 4.98 8.60
C TRP A 186 -0.42 3.50 8.87
N PRO A 187 -0.56 2.61 7.86
CA PRO A 187 -0.76 1.19 8.10
C PRO A 187 0.29 0.51 8.98
N ALA A 188 1.48 1.11 9.17
CA ALA A 188 2.49 0.65 10.11
C ALA A 188 1.96 0.48 11.54
N TYR A 189 1.10 1.39 12.00
CA TYR A 189 0.55 1.33 13.35
C TYR A 189 -0.44 0.17 13.53
N TYR A 190 -1.12 -0.25 12.46
CA TYR A 190 -1.98 -1.44 12.49
C TYR A 190 -1.13 -2.72 12.55
N VAL A 191 -0.02 -2.76 11.81
CA VAL A 191 0.96 -3.86 11.90
C VAL A 191 1.54 -3.93 13.32
N ALA A 192 1.87 -2.79 13.93
CA ALA A 192 2.34 -2.72 15.31
C ALA A 192 1.32 -3.29 16.31
N ALA A 193 0.03 -2.95 16.13
CA ALA A 193 -1.04 -3.50 16.95
C ALA A 193 -1.12 -5.03 16.83
N CYS A 194 -1.02 -5.57 15.61
CA CYS A 194 -0.98 -7.03 15.41
C CYS A 194 0.23 -7.68 16.10
N ILE A 195 1.41 -7.05 16.04
CA ILE A 195 2.61 -7.52 16.74
C ILE A 195 2.39 -7.50 18.26
N ALA A 196 1.88 -6.40 18.82
CA ALA A 196 1.65 -6.26 20.25
C ALA A 196 0.62 -7.27 20.78
N ILE A 197 -0.49 -7.47 20.06
CA ILE A 197 -1.51 -8.48 20.40
C ILE A 197 -0.92 -9.89 20.37
N HIS A 198 -0.20 -10.23 19.30
CA HIS A 198 0.45 -11.54 19.20
C HIS A 198 1.51 -11.72 20.30
N TRP A 199 2.29 -10.69 20.63
CA TRP A 199 3.29 -10.75 21.69
C TRP A 199 2.64 -10.95 23.05
N ALA A 200 1.63 -10.16 23.40
CA ALA A 200 0.85 -10.32 24.63
C ALA A 200 0.26 -11.73 24.75
N TRP A 201 -0.29 -12.26 23.66
CA TRP A 201 -0.79 -13.63 23.60
C TRP A 201 0.33 -14.68 23.79
N THR A 202 1.52 -14.46 23.25
CA THR A 202 2.65 -15.37 23.48
C THR A 202 3.24 -15.26 24.89
N LEU A 203 3.07 -14.14 25.59
CA LEU A 203 3.51 -13.99 26.99
C LEU A 203 2.71 -14.87 27.95
N THR A 204 1.44 -15.14 27.64
CA THR A 204 0.61 -16.07 28.42
C THR A 204 0.93 -17.54 28.11
N ARG A 205 1.86 -17.80 27.20
CA ARG A 205 2.34 -19.13 26.81
C ARG A 205 3.83 -19.24 27.13
N SER A 206 4.35 -20.46 27.29
CA SER A 206 5.80 -20.71 27.43
C SER A 206 6.61 -20.41 26.15
N GLU A 207 5.98 -19.84 25.11
CA GLU A 207 6.56 -19.53 23.81
C GLU A 207 6.73 -18.03 23.58
N SER A 208 6.88 -17.24 24.65
CA SER A 208 6.99 -15.78 24.52
C SER A 208 8.12 -15.38 23.58
N ALA A 209 7.84 -14.41 22.70
CA ALA A 209 8.83 -13.78 21.85
C ALA A 209 9.78 -12.85 22.62
N GLY A 210 9.58 -12.61 23.92
CA GLY A 210 10.44 -11.76 24.76
C GLY A 210 9.86 -11.51 26.15
N THR A 211 10.23 -10.42 26.82
CA THR A 211 9.69 -10.08 28.15
C THR A 211 8.54 -9.07 28.09
N LEU A 212 7.76 -8.96 29.17
CA LEU A 212 6.75 -7.90 29.31
C LEU A 212 7.38 -6.50 29.19
N GLY A 213 8.56 -6.29 29.79
CA GLY A 213 9.29 -5.02 29.67
C GLY A 213 9.65 -4.65 28.24
N GLN A 214 10.02 -5.64 27.40
CA GLN A 214 10.29 -5.42 25.97
C GLN A 214 9.02 -5.11 25.18
N LEU A 215 7.89 -5.75 25.50
CA LEU A 215 6.60 -5.40 24.91
C LEU A 215 6.21 -3.97 25.28
N LEU A 216 6.33 -3.57 26.55
CA LEU A 216 6.04 -2.21 27.01
C LEU A 216 6.96 -1.18 26.32
N ALA A 217 8.25 -1.48 26.18
CA ALA A 217 9.19 -0.63 25.47
C ALA A 217 8.84 -0.49 23.98
N PHE A 218 8.40 -1.59 23.33
CA PHE A 218 7.90 -1.53 21.96
C PHE A 218 6.65 -0.64 21.87
N CYS A 219 5.63 -0.86 22.70
CA CYS A 219 4.43 -0.02 22.73
C CYS A 219 4.76 1.46 22.98
N ALA A 220 5.67 1.74 23.93
CA ALA A 220 6.14 3.10 24.20
C ALA A 220 6.84 3.70 22.98
N SER A 221 7.67 2.94 22.26
CA SER A 221 8.29 3.41 21.01
C SER A 221 7.28 3.70 19.90
N VAL A 222 6.22 2.88 19.79
CA VAL A 222 5.13 3.09 18.83
C VAL A 222 4.41 4.41 19.13
N LEU A 223 4.05 4.63 20.40
CA LEU A 223 3.43 5.88 20.85
C LEU A 223 4.35 7.08 20.68
N LEU A 224 5.65 6.92 20.95
CA LEU A 224 6.64 7.99 20.78
C LEU A 224 6.75 8.41 19.31
N VAL A 225 6.82 7.47 18.36
CA VAL A 225 6.88 7.80 16.93
C VAL A 225 5.56 8.40 16.46
N PHE A 226 4.42 7.87 16.92
CA PHE A 226 3.10 8.42 16.60
C PHE A 226 2.94 9.85 17.11
N ALA A 227 3.06 10.07 18.43
CA ALA A 227 2.93 11.38 19.05
C ALA A 227 4.02 12.35 18.58
N GLY A 228 5.23 11.85 18.35
CA GLY A 228 6.34 12.62 17.80
C GLY A 228 6.02 13.23 16.43
N HIS A 229 5.26 12.55 15.57
CA HIS A 229 4.78 13.13 14.31
C HIS A 229 3.87 14.34 14.57
N PHE A 230 2.91 14.25 15.50
CA PHE A 230 2.01 15.36 15.82
C PHE A 230 2.76 16.54 16.46
N VAL A 231 3.67 16.26 17.39
CA VAL A 231 4.53 17.29 18.00
C VAL A 231 5.38 17.97 16.93
N LEU A 232 5.94 17.21 15.98
CA LEU A 232 6.70 17.76 14.87
C LEU A 232 5.83 18.64 13.96
N VAL A 233 4.61 18.20 13.62
CA VAL A 233 3.66 19.00 12.82
C VAL A 233 3.35 20.31 13.52
N GLU A 234 3.00 20.26 14.81
CA GLU A 234 2.68 21.46 15.59
C GLU A 234 3.89 22.41 15.69
N ALA A 235 5.06 21.89 16.05
CA ALA A 235 6.27 22.70 16.18
C ALA A 235 6.67 23.39 14.86
N MET A 236 6.48 22.72 13.73
CA MET A 236 6.89 23.25 12.42
C MET A 236 5.83 24.14 11.77
N THR A 237 4.54 23.83 11.97
CA THR A 237 3.44 24.44 11.20
C THR A 237 2.40 25.16 12.04
N GLY A 238 2.23 24.81 13.32
CA GLY A 238 1.16 25.32 14.18
C GLY A 238 -0.26 24.96 13.69
N ASN A 239 -0.39 23.91 12.87
CA ASN A 239 -1.63 23.61 12.14
C ASN A 239 -2.10 22.16 12.33
N LEU A 240 -2.30 21.73 13.59
CA LEU A 240 -2.91 20.43 13.88
C LEU A 240 -4.36 20.29 13.37
N ASP A 241 -5.05 21.40 13.15
CA ASP A 241 -6.41 21.42 12.62
C ASP A 241 -6.49 20.85 11.20
N GLU A 242 -5.45 21.06 10.37
CA GLU A 242 -5.37 20.45 9.04
C GLU A 242 -5.36 18.92 9.10
N LEU A 243 -4.66 18.32 10.06
CA LEU A 243 -4.64 16.86 10.26
C LEU A 243 -6.05 16.34 10.56
N THR A 244 -6.73 17.00 11.51
CA THR A 244 -8.08 16.63 11.94
C THR A 244 -9.10 16.85 10.82
N GLY A 245 -9.01 17.97 10.12
CA GLY A 245 -9.85 18.30 8.96
C GLY A 245 -9.66 17.29 7.83
N THR A 246 -8.41 16.96 7.49
CA THR A 246 -8.10 15.96 6.45
C THR A 246 -8.59 14.58 6.86
N PHE A 247 -8.39 14.16 8.11
CA PHE A 247 -8.92 12.90 8.62
C PHE A 247 -10.45 12.82 8.47
N ASN A 248 -11.16 13.87 8.88
CA ASN A 248 -12.62 13.96 8.78
C ASN A 248 -13.12 13.99 7.34
N ALA A 249 -12.45 14.71 6.45
CA ALA A 249 -12.77 14.71 5.02
C ALA A 249 -12.58 13.32 4.39
N ARG A 250 -11.50 12.61 4.75
CA ARG A 250 -11.17 11.30 4.18
C ARG A 250 -12.06 10.15 4.65
N ARG A 251 -12.76 10.29 5.78
CA ARG A 251 -13.75 9.32 6.27
C ARG A 251 -15.18 9.60 5.80
N ALA A 252 -15.48 10.83 5.37
CA ALA A 252 -16.83 11.28 5.06
C ALA A 252 -17.29 10.76 3.68
N LEU A 253 -18.04 9.66 3.66
CA LEU A 253 -18.65 9.14 2.43
C LEU A 253 -19.92 8.32 2.73
N SER A 254 -20.92 8.42 1.85
CA SER A 254 -22.13 7.61 1.92
C SER A 254 -21.86 6.11 1.71
N TRP A 255 -22.56 5.28 2.48
CA TRP A 255 -22.42 3.83 2.43
C TRP A 255 -22.73 3.24 1.04
N ALA A 256 -23.74 3.79 0.35
CA ALA A 256 -24.15 3.32 -0.97
C ALA A 256 -23.01 3.39 -2.01
N ARG A 257 -22.31 4.54 -2.08
CA ARG A 257 -21.16 4.70 -2.99
C ARG A 257 -20.00 3.79 -2.60
N PHE A 258 -19.74 3.67 -1.30
CA PHE A 258 -18.66 2.83 -0.80
C PHE A 258 -18.90 1.34 -1.07
N ARG A 259 -20.14 0.86 -0.96
CA ARG A 259 -20.51 -0.53 -1.27
C ARG A 259 -20.18 -0.89 -2.72
N THR A 260 -20.56 -0.05 -3.68
CA THR A 260 -20.22 -0.30 -5.10
C THR A 260 -18.71 -0.40 -5.30
N HIS A 261 -17.96 0.51 -4.68
CA HIS A 261 -16.51 0.50 -4.74
C HIS A 261 -15.90 -0.78 -4.13
N LEU A 262 -16.44 -1.26 -3.00
CA LEU A 262 -16.02 -2.52 -2.35
C LEU A 262 -16.27 -3.77 -3.20
N LEU A 263 -17.28 -3.76 -4.07
CA LEU A 263 -17.58 -4.90 -4.93
C LEU A 263 -16.70 -4.92 -6.19
N VAL A 264 -16.38 -3.74 -6.73
CA VAL A 264 -15.71 -3.62 -8.03
C VAL A 264 -14.18 -3.55 -7.88
N VAL A 265 -13.66 -2.67 -7.01
CA VAL A 265 -12.22 -2.39 -6.98
C VAL A 265 -11.39 -3.57 -6.47
N PRO A 266 -11.76 -4.28 -5.40
CA PRO A 266 -11.03 -5.48 -5.00
C PRO A 266 -11.01 -6.56 -6.08
N GLU A 267 -12.10 -6.75 -6.82
CA GLU A 267 -12.17 -7.72 -7.91
C GLU A 267 -11.26 -7.30 -9.08
N LEU A 268 -11.22 -6.01 -9.42
CA LEU A 268 -10.27 -5.48 -10.42
C LEU A 268 -8.80 -5.59 -9.98
N MET A 269 -8.51 -5.38 -8.69
CA MET A 269 -7.14 -5.31 -8.17
C MET A 269 -6.56 -6.67 -7.78
N PHE A 270 -7.40 -7.63 -7.40
CA PHE A 270 -6.98 -8.94 -6.91
C PHE A 270 -7.55 -10.12 -7.70
N THR A 271 -8.68 -9.96 -8.39
CA THR A 271 -9.51 -11.02 -9.04
C THR A 271 -10.31 -11.88 -8.07
N ALA A 272 -11.52 -12.29 -8.49
CA ALA A 272 -12.41 -13.10 -7.67
C ALA A 272 -11.80 -14.45 -7.21
N PRO A 273 -11.05 -15.21 -8.04
CA PRO A 273 -10.43 -16.47 -7.59
C PRO A 273 -9.39 -16.28 -6.48
N VAL A 274 -8.57 -15.24 -6.57
CA VAL A 274 -7.61 -14.87 -5.52
C VAL A 274 -8.32 -14.51 -4.23
N LEU A 275 -9.37 -13.68 -4.30
CA LEU A 275 -10.19 -13.32 -3.14
C LEU A 275 -10.87 -14.55 -2.52
N GLY A 276 -11.35 -15.48 -3.34
CA GLY A 276 -11.89 -16.77 -2.90
C GLY A 276 -10.87 -17.62 -2.14
N LEU A 277 -9.64 -17.74 -2.68
CA LEU A 277 -8.53 -18.42 -1.98
C LEU A 277 -8.19 -17.74 -0.65
N CYS A 278 -8.26 -16.41 -0.57
CA CYS A 278 -8.08 -15.67 0.66
C CYS A 278 -9.18 -15.95 1.69
N ALA A 279 -10.45 -15.95 1.27
CA ALA A 279 -11.58 -16.25 2.15
C ALA A 279 -11.51 -17.69 2.71
N VAL A 280 -11.22 -18.68 1.86
CA VAL A 280 -11.05 -20.08 2.27
C VAL A 280 -9.89 -20.22 3.27
N TRP A 281 -8.76 -19.56 3.00
CA TRP A 281 -7.62 -19.60 3.92
C TRP A 281 -7.95 -18.97 5.26
N LEU A 282 -8.65 -17.83 5.29
CA LEU A 282 -9.07 -17.17 6.52
C LEU A 282 -10.01 -18.06 7.34
N GLY A 283 -10.99 -18.70 6.71
CA GLY A 283 -11.88 -19.67 7.37
C GLY A 283 -11.10 -20.86 7.94
N ALA A 284 -10.17 -21.43 7.16
CA ALA A 284 -9.33 -22.53 7.62
C ALA A 284 -8.37 -22.11 8.73
N TRP A 285 -7.82 -20.89 8.68
CA TRP A 285 -6.97 -20.34 9.73
C TRP A 285 -7.76 -20.10 11.01
N ALA A 286 -8.95 -19.50 10.94
CA ALA A 286 -9.81 -19.30 12.10
C ALA A 286 -10.14 -20.62 12.79
N ALA A 287 -10.50 -21.66 12.01
CA ALA A 287 -10.74 -23.00 12.54
C ALA A 287 -9.50 -23.66 13.18
N ARG A 288 -8.29 -23.34 12.72
CA ARG A 288 -7.04 -23.77 13.39
C ARG A 288 -6.78 -22.97 14.65
N ALA A 289 -7.00 -21.66 14.62
CA ALA A 289 -6.76 -20.75 15.74
C ALA A 289 -7.65 -21.10 16.94
N THR A 290 -8.93 -21.39 16.72
CA THR A 290 -9.85 -21.85 17.79
C THR A 290 -9.45 -23.18 18.41
N LYS A 291 -8.71 -24.01 17.67
CA LYS A 291 -8.14 -25.28 18.15
C LYS A 291 -6.73 -25.13 18.73
N GLY A 292 -6.19 -23.91 18.83
CA GLY A 292 -4.83 -23.66 19.29
C GLY A 292 -3.73 -24.13 18.32
N LEU A 293 -4.08 -24.42 17.05
CA LEU A 293 -3.17 -24.88 15.99
C LEU A 293 -2.67 -23.74 15.09
N GLY A 294 -2.90 -22.49 15.50
CA GLY A 294 -2.37 -21.31 14.81
C GLY A 294 -0.85 -21.27 14.88
N ARG A 295 -0.19 -20.89 13.78
CA ARG A 295 1.28 -20.81 13.74
C ARG A 295 1.70 -19.35 13.82
N GLY A 296 2.80 -19.05 14.51
CA GLY A 296 3.32 -17.67 14.61
C GLY A 296 3.58 -17.02 13.24
N ARG A 297 3.97 -17.80 12.23
CA ARG A 297 4.16 -17.30 10.85
C ARG A 297 2.88 -16.79 10.19
N ASP A 298 1.70 -17.25 10.64
CA ASP A 298 0.41 -16.79 10.10
C ASP A 298 0.17 -15.30 10.44
N LEU A 299 0.91 -14.73 11.41
CA LEU A 299 0.87 -13.31 11.75
C LEU A 299 1.17 -12.40 10.55
N ILE A 300 2.10 -12.77 9.66
CA ILE A 300 2.48 -11.88 8.55
C ILE A 300 1.30 -11.60 7.61
N PRO A 301 0.67 -12.61 6.99
CA PRO A 301 -0.46 -12.33 6.11
C PRO A 301 -1.62 -11.68 6.83
N LEU A 302 -1.87 -12.03 8.09
CA LEU A 302 -2.92 -11.40 8.91
C LEU A 302 -2.64 -9.92 9.16
N ALA A 303 -1.40 -9.56 9.54
CA ALA A 303 -1.04 -8.18 9.82
C ALA A 303 -1.23 -7.28 8.59
N PHE A 304 -0.84 -7.74 7.40
CA PHE A 304 -1.05 -6.99 6.15
C PHE A 304 -2.53 -6.92 5.74
N LEU A 305 -3.30 -8.01 5.92
CA LEU A 305 -4.74 -7.98 5.66
C LEU A 305 -5.47 -7.04 6.62
N VAL A 306 -5.21 -7.14 7.93
CA VAL A 306 -5.79 -6.25 8.95
C VAL A 306 -5.41 -4.80 8.69
N ALA A 307 -4.14 -4.53 8.43
CA ALA A 307 -3.67 -3.18 8.14
C ALA A 307 -4.35 -2.60 6.91
N GLY A 308 -4.42 -3.36 5.81
CA GLY A 308 -5.13 -2.93 4.61
C GLY A 308 -6.62 -2.74 4.83
N LEU A 309 -7.30 -3.66 5.53
CA LEU A 309 -8.75 -3.60 5.74
C LEU A 309 -9.13 -2.41 6.62
N ILE A 310 -8.42 -2.19 7.74
CA ILE A 310 -8.66 -1.03 8.60
C ILE A 310 -8.41 0.26 7.84
N HIS A 311 -7.32 0.34 7.07
CA HIS A 311 -6.99 1.54 6.30
C HIS A 311 -8.06 1.84 5.25
N TYR A 312 -8.44 0.82 4.46
CA TYR A 312 -9.45 0.93 3.40
C TYR A 312 -10.84 1.28 3.95
N TRP A 313 -11.21 0.73 5.11
CA TRP A 313 -12.50 0.96 5.74
C TRP A 313 -12.60 2.32 6.45
N THR A 314 -11.53 2.75 7.11
CA THR A 314 -11.50 4.02 7.85
C THR A 314 -11.60 5.20 6.90
N PHE A 315 -10.86 5.15 5.79
CA PHE A 315 -10.71 6.26 4.87
C PHE A 315 -11.47 6.03 3.56
N ARG A 316 -12.77 5.82 3.68
CA ARG A 316 -13.66 5.41 2.57
C ARG A 316 -13.60 6.35 1.38
N TRP A 317 -13.56 7.66 1.62
CA TRP A 317 -13.43 8.65 0.53
C TRP A 317 -12.10 8.47 -0.20
N SER A 318 -11.03 8.29 0.57
CA SER A 318 -9.69 8.09 0.00
C SER A 318 -9.58 6.77 -0.76
N ALA A 319 -10.20 5.69 -0.27
CA ALA A 319 -10.28 4.43 -1.00
C ALA A 319 -10.97 4.61 -2.36
N ILE A 320 -12.06 5.38 -2.41
CA ILE A 320 -12.75 5.72 -3.67
C ILE A 320 -11.84 6.50 -4.62
N VAL A 321 -11.23 7.57 -4.12
CA VAL A 321 -10.39 8.43 -4.95
C VAL A 321 -9.17 7.66 -5.43
N HIS A 322 -8.54 6.90 -4.53
CA HIS A 322 -7.29 6.21 -4.73
C HIS A 322 -7.48 4.69 -4.68
N SER A 323 -7.91 4.11 -5.80
CA SER A 323 -8.16 2.66 -5.91
C SER A 323 -6.99 1.75 -5.49
N TYR A 324 -5.76 2.29 -5.41
CA TYR A 324 -4.59 1.59 -4.89
C TYR A 324 -4.52 1.53 -3.36
N TRP A 325 -5.48 2.08 -2.59
CA TRP A 325 -5.40 2.06 -1.11
C TRP A 325 -5.50 0.67 -0.48
N ALA A 326 -5.87 -0.35 -1.25
CA ALA A 326 -5.77 -1.75 -0.83
C ALA A 326 -4.33 -2.30 -0.89
N TRP A 327 -3.34 -1.52 -1.34
CA TRP A 327 -1.94 -1.95 -1.49
C TRP A 327 -1.35 -2.60 -0.25
N PRO A 328 -1.61 -2.13 0.99
CA PRO A 328 -1.08 -2.80 2.18
C PRO A 328 -1.46 -4.29 2.27
N MET A 329 -2.54 -4.73 1.62
CA MET A 329 -2.94 -6.15 1.60
C MET A 329 -2.04 -7.04 0.72
N LEU A 330 -1.28 -6.47 -0.21
CA LEU A 330 -0.55 -7.21 -1.25
C LEU A 330 0.33 -8.36 -0.71
N PRO A 331 1.22 -8.14 0.28
CA PRO A 331 2.05 -9.23 0.80
C PRO A 331 1.20 -10.35 1.41
N GLY A 332 0.14 -9.99 2.13
CA GLY A 332 -0.75 -10.95 2.76
C GLY A 332 -1.50 -11.80 1.74
N VAL A 333 -2.09 -11.17 0.72
CA VAL A 333 -2.77 -11.86 -0.38
C VAL A 333 -1.82 -12.81 -1.10
N ALA A 334 -0.63 -12.34 -1.46
CA ALA A 334 0.38 -13.16 -2.16
C ALA A 334 0.79 -14.41 -1.36
N ILE A 335 1.05 -14.26 -0.06
CA ILE A 335 1.38 -15.37 0.83
C ILE A 335 0.22 -16.35 0.96
N ILE A 336 -0.99 -15.83 1.15
CA ILE A 336 -2.19 -16.66 1.33
C ILE A 336 -2.47 -17.50 0.08
N VAL A 337 -2.43 -16.89 -1.12
CA VAL A 337 -2.62 -17.63 -2.37
C VAL A 337 -1.59 -18.74 -2.49
N ALA A 338 -0.31 -18.46 -2.25
CA ALA A 338 0.74 -19.48 -2.31
C ALA A 338 0.45 -20.64 -1.35
N VAL A 339 0.16 -20.34 -0.08
CA VAL A 339 -0.14 -21.37 0.94
C VAL A 339 -1.39 -22.18 0.59
N SER A 340 -2.43 -21.54 0.08
CA SER A 340 -3.68 -22.19 -0.32
C SER A 340 -3.45 -23.16 -1.48
N LEU A 341 -2.70 -22.76 -2.52
CA LEU A 341 -2.39 -23.63 -3.67
C LEU A 341 -1.60 -24.88 -3.23
N PHE A 342 -0.55 -24.72 -2.42
CA PHE A 342 0.22 -25.87 -1.91
C PHE A 342 -0.60 -26.77 -0.98
N THR A 343 -1.50 -26.19 -0.19
CA THR A 343 -2.38 -26.97 0.69
C THR A 343 -3.39 -27.78 -0.12
N ALA A 344 -4.03 -27.16 -1.12
CA ALA A 344 -4.97 -27.83 -2.01
C ALA A 344 -4.28 -28.94 -2.82
N GLY A 345 -3.12 -28.65 -3.44
CA GLY A 345 -2.37 -29.63 -4.22
C GLY A 345 -1.97 -30.86 -3.38
N ARG A 346 -1.47 -30.65 -2.15
CA ARG A 346 -1.14 -31.75 -1.23
C ARG A 346 -2.35 -32.56 -0.79
N TRP A 347 -3.52 -31.92 -0.67
CA TRP A 347 -4.76 -32.61 -0.34
C TRP A 347 -5.29 -33.46 -1.51
N ILE A 348 -5.17 -32.96 -2.74
CA ILE A 348 -5.64 -33.66 -3.95
C ILE A 348 -4.71 -34.81 -4.36
N ARG A 349 -3.40 -34.63 -4.26
CA ARG A 349 -2.39 -35.60 -4.73
C ARG A 349 -2.63 -37.06 -4.29
N PRO A 350 -2.87 -37.38 -3.01
CA PRO A 350 -3.10 -38.76 -2.59
C PRO A 350 -4.47 -39.32 -3.04
N ARG A 351 -5.42 -38.46 -3.46
CA ARG A 351 -6.79 -38.85 -3.83
C ARG A 351 -6.97 -39.01 -5.34
N ALA A 352 -6.30 -38.17 -6.13
CA ALA A 352 -6.52 -38.06 -7.57
C ALA A 352 -5.21 -38.04 -8.38
N GLY A 353 -4.07 -38.30 -7.74
CA GLY A 353 -2.77 -38.39 -8.39
C GLY A 353 -2.09 -37.04 -8.65
N LEU A 354 -0.91 -37.11 -9.28
CA LEU A 354 -0.03 -35.96 -9.48
C LEU A 354 -0.61 -34.93 -10.44
N ALA A 355 -1.18 -35.35 -11.57
CA ALA A 355 -1.75 -34.46 -12.57
C ALA A 355 -2.88 -33.59 -11.99
N ALA A 356 -3.81 -34.20 -11.26
CA ALA A 356 -4.89 -33.47 -10.59
C ALA A 356 -4.36 -32.52 -9.50
N SER A 357 -3.25 -32.84 -8.83
CA SER A 357 -2.67 -31.91 -7.86
C SER A 357 -2.09 -30.65 -8.50
N PHE A 358 -1.63 -30.72 -9.75
CA PHE A 358 -1.14 -29.56 -10.50
C PHE A 358 -2.28 -28.73 -11.11
N SER A 359 -3.47 -29.30 -11.31
CA SER A 359 -4.61 -28.54 -11.85
C SER A 359 -5.07 -27.40 -10.93
N VAL A 360 -4.68 -27.39 -9.64
CA VAL A 360 -4.91 -26.25 -8.73
C VAL A 360 -4.27 -24.96 -9.22
N LEU A 361 -3.22 -25.04 -10.06
CA LEU A 361 -2.61 -23.86 -10.69
C LEU A 361 -3.56 -23.19 -11.69
N LEU A 362 -4.57 -23.90 -12.20
CA LEU A 362 -5.61 -23.29 -13.04
C LEU A 362 -6.46 -22.27 -12.27
N LEU A 363 -6.48 -22.33 -10.93
CA LEU A 363 -7.16 -21.32 -10.10
C LEU A 363 -6.54 -19.92 -10.23
N VAL A 364 -5.28 -19.82 -10.68
CA VAL A 364 -4.63 -18.54 -10.96
C VAL A 364 -4.60 -18.18 -12.44
N ALA A 365 -5.17 -19.00 -13.34
CA ALA A 365 -5.28 -18.65 -14.75
C ALA A 365 -6.12 -17.36 -14.99
N PRO A 366 -7.24 -17.13 -14.29
CA PRO A 366 -7.99 -15.88 -14.43
C PRO A 366 -7.18 -14.64 -14.01
N LEU A 367 -6.24 -14.78 -13.06
CA LEU A 367 -5.33 -13.70 -12.70
C LEU A 367 -4.43 -13.36 -13.89
N ALA A 368 -3.83 -14.35 -14.56
CA ALA A 368 -2.97 -14.12 -15.72
C ALA A 368 -3.74 -13.44 -16.89
N VAL A 369 -4.96 -13.92 -17.18
CA VAL A 369 -5.83 -13.28 -18.18
C VAL A 369 -6.12 -11.83 -17.81
N ARG A 370 -6.51 -11.59 -16.55
CA ARG A 370 -6.86 -10.24 -16.10
C ARG A 370 -5.70 -9.27 -16.13
N VAL A 371 -4.50 -9.77 -15.86
CA VAL A 371 -3.25 -9.01 -15.98
C VAL A 371 -2.99 -8.58 -17.41
N ALA A 372 -3.12 -9.51 -18.36
CA ALA A 372 -2.95 -9.21 -19.78
C ALA A 372 -3.96 -8.17 -20.29
N GLU A 373 -5.20 -8.21 -19.77
CA GLU A 373 -6.26 -7.28 -20.15
C GLU A 373 -6.11 -5.89 -19.51
N ILE A 374 -5.95 -5.82 -18.18
CA ILE A 374 -6.03 -4.54 -17.46
C ILE A 374 -4.70 -3.83 -17.42
N VAL A 375 -3.58 -4.51 -17.20
CA VAL A 375 -2.32 -3.84 -16.86
C VAL A 375 -1.87 -2.87 -17.97
N PRO A 376 -1.89 -3.22 -19.26
CA PRO A 376 -1.51 -2.29 -20.32
C PRO A 376 -2.37 -1.02 -20.30
N GLU A 377 -3.70 -1.17 -20.20
CA GLU A 377 -4.63 -0.04 -20.16
C GLU A 377 -4.46 0.78 -18.89
N GLY A 378 -4.39 0.10 -17.74
CA GLY A 378 -4.19 0.69 -16.43
C GLY A 378 -2.92 1.54 -16.39
N ARG A 379 -1.81 1.06 -16.96
CA ARG A 379 -0.58 1.86 -17.08
C ARG A 379 -0.74 3.02 -18.07
N ARG A 380 -1.34 2.79 -19.24
CA ARG A 380 -1.58 3.82 -20.27
C ARG A 380 -2.38 5.01 -19.73
N VAL A 381 -3.32 4.77 -18.82
CA VAL A 381 -4.13 5.82 -18.20
C VAL A 381 -3.59 6.30 -16.86
N GLY A 382 -2.34 5.97 -16.52
CA GLY A 382 -1.68 6.41 -15.30
C GLY A 382 -2.33 5.86 -14.02
N GLY A 383 -2.90 4.66 -14.07
CA GLY A 383 -3.61 4.03 -12.95
C GLY A 383 -4.97 4.66 -12.63
N SER A 384 -5.49 5.51 -13.49
CA SER A 384 -6.86 6.02 -13.35
C SER A 384 -7.87 4.90 -13.63
N MET A 385 -8.52 4.37 -12.60
CA MET A 385 -9.64 3.42 -12.77
C MET A 385 -10.96 4.09 -13.20
N TRP A 386 -10.95 5.42 -13.42
CA TRP A 386 -12.10 6.23 -13.81
C TRP A 386 -12.71 5.88 -15.18
N PHE A 387 -12.08 4.97 -15.94
CA PHE A 387 -12.53 4.45 -17.24
C PHE A 387 -13.32 3.14 -17.14
N PHE A 388 -13.37 2.48 -15.98
CA PHE A 388 -14.30 1.37 -15.76
C PHE A 388 -15.68 1.95 -15.44
N THR A 389 -16.53 2.02 -16.47
CA THR A 389 -17.95 2.45 -16.40
C THR A 389 -18.72 1.92 -15.18
N PRO A 390 -18.51 0.66 -14.70
CA PRO A 390 -19.19 0.14 -13.51
C PRO A 390 -18.86 0.88 -12.20
N VAL A 391 -17.70 1.55 -12.10
CA VAL A 391 -17.26 2.21 -10.86
C VAL A 391 -18.07 3.48 -10.58
N ARG A 392 -18.66 4.12 -11.61
CA ARG A 392 -19.45 5.36 -11.45
C ARG A 392 -20.89 5.11 -10.99
N GLY A 393 -21.36 3.86 -11.02
CA GLY A 393 -22.79 3.59 -11.19
C GLY A 393 -23.30 4.20 -12.51
N ALA A 394 -24.54 3.92 -12.90
CA ALA A 394 -25.17 4.71 -13.95
C ALA A 394 -25.38 6.14 -13.42
N MET A 395 -24.35 6.99 -13.46
CA MET A 395 -24.57 8.42 -13.36
C MET A 395 -25.35 8.79 -14.61
N SER A 396 -26.67 8.92 -14.44
CA SER A 396 -27.56 9.51 -15.40
C SER A 396 -27.01 10.90 -15.75
N PHE A 397 -26.28 10.97 -16.87
CA PHE A 397 -25.90 12.21 -17.54
C PHE A 397 -27.13 13.00 -18.07
N ALA A 398 -28.34 12.61 -17.66
CA ALA A 398 -29.61 13.19 -18.06
C ALA A 398 -29.78 14.66 -17.62
N LEU A 399 -28.92 15.22 -16.76
CA LEU A 399 -29.04 16.62 -16.32
C LEU A 399 -28.38 17.66 -17.25
N ARG A 400 -28.00 17.32 -18.49
CA ARG A 400 -27.43 18.30 -19.44
C ARG A 400 -28.21 18.57 -20.73
N SER A 401 -29.44 18.06 -20.87
CA SER A 401 -30.25 18.34 -22.08
C SER A 401 -31.47 19.25 -21.87
N GLU A 402 -31.75 19.74 -20.65
CA GLU A 402 -32.90 20.63 -20.38
C GLU A 402 -32.53 22.11 -20.10
N SER A 403 -31.37 22.60 -20.55
CA SER A 403 -31.24 24.05 -20.76
C SER A 403 -31.88 24.42 -22.09
N LYS A 404 -33.22 24.46 -22.11
CA LYS A 404 -34.00 25.12 -23.17
C LYS A 404 -33.44 26.53 -23.33
N HIS A 405 -33.08 26.85 -24.56
CA HIS A 405 -32.71 28.18 -25.00
C HIS A 405 -33.76 29.20 -24.53
N GLY A 406 -33.38 30.06 -23.58
CA GLY A 406 -34.01 31.35 -23.41
C GLY A 406 -33.46 32.29 -24.50
N PRO A 407 -34.29 33.10 -25.16
CA PRO A 407 -33.85 33.95 -26.25
C PRO A 407 -32.86 35.01 -25.73
N ILE A 408 -31.73 35.12 -26.41
CA ILE A 408 -30.73 36.16 -26.22
C ILE A 408 -31.41 37.51 -26.51
N GLY A 409 -31.60 38.30 -25.45
CA GLY A 409 -32.04 39.68 -25.56
C GLY A 409 -31.04 40.51 -26.35
N LYS A 410 -31.57 41.29 -27.30
CA LYS A 410 -30.81 42.22 -28.15
C LYS A 410 -30.06 43.27 -27.31
N PRO A 411 -28.88 43.75 -27.75
CA PRO A 411 -28.21 44.87 -27.12
C PRO A 411 -28.96 46.17 -27.45
N VAL A 412 -29.39 46.88 -26.40
CA VAL A 412 -29.88 48.27 -26.52
C VAL A 412 -28.66 49.18 -26.60
N CYS A 413 -28.45 49.76 -27.78
CA CYS A 413 -27.65 50.97 -27.96
C CYS A 413 -28.44 52.15 -27.39
N SER A 414 -27.93 52.79 -26.34
CA SER A 414 -28.36 54.14 -25.96
C SER A 414 -27.15 55.04 -25.88
N SER A 415 -26.99 55.83 -26.92
CA SER A 415 -26.25 57.08 -26.96
C SER A 415 -26.93 58.12 -26.07
N THR A 416 -26.19 58.76 -25.18
CA THR A 416 -26.37 60.20 -24.92
C THR A 416 -25.12 60.77 -24.23
N ARG A 417 -24.57 61.81 -24.86
CA ARG A 417 -23.65 62.77 -24.27
C ARG A 417 -24.39 63.64 -23.26
N ALA A 418 -23.70 64.02 -22.19
CA ALA A 418 -23.51 65.41 -21.77
C ALA A 418 -22.16 65.48 -21.03
#